data_AF-A0A6B3NT06-F1
#
_entry.id   AF-A0A6B3NT06-F1
#
_cell.length_a   1.000
_cell.length_b   1.000
_cell.length_c   1.000
_cell.angle_alpha   90.00
_cell.angle_beta   90.00
_cell.angle_gamma   90.00
#
_symmetry.space_group_name_H-M   'P 1'
#
loop_
_entity.id
_entity.type
_entity.pdbx_description
1 polymer ?
#
loop_
_entity_poly.entity_id
_entity_poly.type
_entity_poly.pdbx_seq_one_letter_code
_entity_poly.pdbx_strand_id
1 'polypeptide(L)' 'MQPYFFPYLGYFQLIAAADCFVVYDNVQFIKRGWIERNRYLLQAEPRWFGVSLAKASQTQQIIE' A
#
# COMPACT_ATOMS: atom_id res chain seq x y z
N MET A 1 3.11 9.51 -4.51
CA MET A 1 2.41 8.75 -3.43
C MET A 1 3.10 7.41 -3.23
N GLN A 2 3.06 6.85 -2.01
CA GLN A 2 3.56 5.50 -1.74
C GLN A 2 2.61 4.48 -2.36
N PRO A 3 3.10 3.49 -3.11
CA PRO A 3 2.26 2.44 -3.68
C PRO A 3 1.64 1.57 -2.58
N TYR A 4 0.35 1.28 -2.72
CA TYR A 4 -0.32 0.28 -1.89
C TYR A 4 -0.13 -1.10 -2.50
N PHE A 5 -0.15 -2.14 -1.65
CA PHE A 5 -0.11 -3.53 -2.12
C PHE A 5 -1.29 -3.86 -3.05
N PHE A 6 -2.47 -3.31 -2.77
CA PHE A 6 -3.64 -3.35 -3.66
C PHE A 6 -4.19 -1.94 -3.91
N PRO A 7 -3.67 -1.23 -4.93
CA PRO A 7 -4.22 0.07 -5.31
C PRO A 7 -5.64 -0.11 -5.85
N TYR A 8 -6.59 0.67 -5.33
CA TYR A 8 -7.95 0.71 -5.86
C TYR A 8 -7.98 1.51 -7.17
N LEU A 9 -9.04 1.35 -7.96
CA LEU A 9 -9.16 1.99 -9.29
C LEU A 9 -8.89 3.51 -9.27
N GLY A 10 -9.36 4.21 -8.24
CA GLY A 10 -9.14 5.64 -8.09
C GLY A 10 -7.66 6.04 -8.00
N TYR A 11 -6.78 5.15 -7.53
CA TYR A 11 -5.34 5.37 -7.53
C TYR A 11 -4.81 5.59 -8.96
N PHE A 12 -5.26 4.75 -9.91
CA PHE A 12 -4.88 4.87 -11.32
C PHE A 12 -5.56 6.04 -12.01
N GLN A 13 -6.79 6.37 -11.61
CA GLN A 13 -7.48 7.57 -12.11
C GLN A 13 -6.72 8.85 -11.73
N LEU A 14 -6.18 8.92 -10.51
CA LEU A 14 -5.35 10.04 -10.07
C LEU A 14 -4.05 10.15 -10.87
N ILE A 15 -3.40 9.02 -11.17
CA ILE A 15 -2.21 9.00 -12.04
C ILE A 15 -2.56 9.50 -13.43
N ALA A 16 -3.65 9.00 -14.01
CA ALA A 16 -4.08 9.38 -15.36
C ALA A 16 -4.55 10.84 -15.47
N ALA A 17 -5.04 11.42 -14.37
CA ALA A 17 -5.52 12.81 -14.34
C ALA A 17 -4.42 13.84 -14.03
N ALA A 18 -3.20 13.40 -13.69
CA ALA A 18 -2.10 14.30 -13.33
C ALA A 18 -1.18 14.55 -14.53
N ASP A 19 -0.76 15.82 -14.72
CA ASP A 19 0.26 16.18 -15.72
C ASP A 19 1.64 15.59 -15.37
N CYS A 20 1.93 15.49 -14.08
CA CYS A 20 3.14 14.87 -13.55
C CYS A 20 2.80 14.11 -12.28
N PHE A 21 3.22 12.85 -12.21
CA PHE A 21 3.01 11.99 -11.06
C PHE A 21 4.35 11.57 -10.46
N VAL A 22 4.53 11.84 -9.16
CA VAL A 22 5.75 11.47 -8.43
C VAL A 22 5.46 10.26 -7.54
N VAL A 23 6.15 9.15 -7.82
CA VAL A 23 6.15 7.97 -6.96
C VAL A 23 7.01 8.28 -5.73
N TYR A 24 6.48 7.99 -4.54
CA TYR A 24 7.18 8.24 -3.28
C TYR A 24 7.48 6.90 -2.60
N ASP A 25 8.63 6.32 -2.93
CA ASP A 25 8.96 4.93 -2.58
C ASP A 25 9.98 4.80 -1.43
N ASN A 26 10.88 5.78 -1.28
CA ASN A 26 11.93 5.78 -0.25
C ASN A 26 11.40 6.21 1.13
N VAL A 27 10.50 5.41 1.70
CA VAL A 27 9.83 5.68 2.98
C VAL A 27 9.85 4.50 3.92
N GLN A 28 9.50 4.76 5.18
CA GLN A 28 9.35 3.72 6.19
C GLN A 28 8.07 2.91 5.98
N PHE A 29 8.13 1.63 6.32
CA PHE A 29 6.96 0.76 6.32
C PHE A 29 5.95 1.17 7.41
N ILE A 30 4.68 1.36 7.04
CA ILE A 30 3.62 1.75 7.97
C ILE A 30 3.00 0.51 8.61
N LYS A 31 3.46 0.18 9.82
CA LYS A 31 2.91 -0.92 10.61
C LYS A 31 1.46 -0.63 11.03
N ARG A 32 0.59 -1.63 10.92
CA ARG A 32 -0.87 -1.63 11.16
C ARG A 32 -1.65 -0.65 10.27
N GLY A 33 -1.02 -0.06 9.25
CA GLY A 33 -1.68 0.78 8.25
C GLY A 33 -2.33 -0.03 7.13
N TRP A 34 -2.97 0.68 6.20
CA TRP A 34 -3.62 0.09 5.01
C TRP A 34 -2.65 -0.61 4.06
N ILE A 35 -1.35 -0.31 4.13
CA ILE A 35 -0.32 -1.02 3.39
C ILE A 35 -0.14 -2.45 3.93
N GLU A 36 -0.19 -2.64 5.25
CA GLU A 36 -0.08 -3.96 5.89
C GLU A 36 -1.42 -4.71 5.91
N ARG A 37 -2.52 -3.99 6.19
CA ARG A 37 -3.84 -4.55 6.43
C ARG A 37 -4.79 -4.18 5.31
N ASN A 38 -5.02 -5.13 4.41
CA ASN A 38 -5.94 -4.96 3.29
C ASN A 38 -7.26 -5.69 3.57
N ARG A 39 -8.33 -5.28 2.89
CA ARG A 39 -9.64 -5.96 2.96
C ARG A 39 -10.03 -6.47 1.58
N TYR A 40 -10.64 -7.63 1.55
CA TYR A 40 -11.30 -8.17 0.37
C TYR A 40 -12.73 -8.58 0.74
N LEU A 41 -13.58 -8.66 -0.28
CA LEU A 41 -14.95 -9.12 -0.11
C LEU A 41 -14.97 -10.64 -0.19
N LEU A 42 -15.47 -11.30 0.85
CA LEU A 42 -15.72 -12.74 0.84
C LEU A 42 -17.17 -12.96 1.27
N GLN A 43 -17.99 -13.50 0.38
CA GLN A 43 -19.42 -13.76 0.65
C GLN A 43 -20.17 -12.49 1.12
N ALA A 44 -19.96 -11.37 0.43
CA ALA A 44 -20.51 -10.05 0.77
C ALA A 44 -20.03 -9.44 2.11
N GLU A 45 -19.12 -10.10 2.83
CA GLU A 45 -18.56 -9.61 4.09
C GLU A 45 -17.09 -9.20 3.92
N PRO A 46 -16.66 -8.07 4.51
CA PRO A 46 -15.26 -7.64 4.44
C PRO A 46 -14.38 -8.53 5.32
N ARG A 47 -13.32 -9.09 4.74
CA ARG A 47 -12.32 -9.90 5.46
C ARG A 47 -10.96 -9.25 5.36
N TRP A 48 -10.24 -9.26 6.48
CA TRP A 48 -8.86 -8.78 6.52
C TRP A 48 -7.92 -9.82 5.94
N PHE A 49 -6.90 -9.33 5.26
CA PHE A 49 -5.73 -10.10 4.90
C PHE A 49 -4.49 -9.20 4.93
N GLY A 50 -3.35 -9.83 5.11
CA GLY A 50 -2.04 -9.20 5.02
C GLY A 50 -1.09 -10.14 4.30
N VAL A 51 0.03 -9.58 3.86
CA VAL A 51 1.13 -10.35 3.29
C VAL A 51 2.11 -10.66 4.39
N SER A 52 2.67 -11.87 4.40
CA SER A 52 3.78 -12.22 5.30
C SER A 52 5.00 -11.37 4.94
N LEU A 53 5.49 -10.58 5.90
CA LEU A 53 6.66 -9.73 5.73
C LEU A 53 7.84 -10.28 6.53
N ALA A 54 9.05 -10.12 6.00
CA ALA A 54 10.27 -10.34 6.75
C ALA A 54 10.34 -9.35 7.92
N LYS A 55 10.93 -9.77 9.05
CA LYS A 55 11.16 -8.87 10.17
C LYS A 55 12.24 -7.86 9.81
N ALA A 56 11.95 -6.58 10.01
CA ALA A 56 12.89 -5.47 9.86
C ALA A 56 12.68 -4.45 10.99
N SER A 57 13.66 -3.57 11.20
CA SER A 57 13.49 -2.45 12.14
C SER A 57 12.41 -1.50 11.61
N GLN A 58 11.61 -0.92 12.52
CA GLN A 58 10.61 0.08 12.16
C GLN A 58 11.23 1.38 11.61
N THR A 59 12.50 1.65 11.95
CA THR A 59 13.25 2.79 11.44
C THR A 59 13.92 2.52 10.10
N GLN A 60 13.92 1.26 9.63
CA GLN A 60 14.52 0.89 8.37
C GLN A 60 13.64 1.40 7.23
N GLN A 61 14.27 2.13 6.30
CA GLN A 61 13.60 2.50 5.06
C GLN A 61 13.42 1.27 4.18
N ILE A 62 12.36 1.28 3.38
CA ILE A 62 12.22 0.35 2.27
C ILE A 62 13.16 0.91 1.19
N ILE A 63 14.33 0.28 1.04
CA ILE A 63 15.32 0.60 0.00
C ILE A 63 15.55 -0.70 -0.77
N GLU A 64 15.63 -0.62 -2.10
CA GLU A 64 15.99 -1.76 -2.97
C GLU A 64 17.39 -2.31 -2.67
#